data_AF-A0A1W9JLY5-F1
#
_entry.id   AF-A0A1W9JLY5-F1
#
_cell.length_a   1.000
_cell.length_b   1.000
_cell.length_c   1.000
_cell.angle_alpha   90.00
_cell.angle_beta   90.00
_cell.angle_gamma   90.00
#
_symmetry.space_group_name_H-M   'P 1'
#
loop_
_entity.id
_entity.type
_entity.pdbx_description
1 polymer ?
#
loop_
_entity_poly.entity_id
_entity_poly.type
_entity_poly.pdbx_seq_one_letter_code
_entity_poly.pdbx_strand_id
1 'polypeptide(L)'
;MALSETELMLATSRPGLHAQVYCILQIGYFKASMHFFRFDWSEVEDDRAFVSSRYFIGDIFERKSITNHEHYTQHGRIAELLRYRLWTSYFLPQIVRQAESIVLRDDFAGFCVRRVARMA
;
A
#
# COMPACT_ATOMS: atom_id res chain seq x y z
N MET A 1 -15.80 0.98 -6.35
CA MET A 1 -14.82 -0.05 -6.77
C MET A 1 -15.39 -1.43 -6.48
N ALA A 2 -15.14 -2.44 -7.32
CA ALA A 2 -15.50 -3.83 -7.04
C ALA A 2 -14.23 -4.67 -6.94
N LEU A 3 -14.11 -5.43 -5.85
CA LEU A 3 -13.04 -6.41 -5.66
C LEU A 3 -13.29 -7.65 -6.52
N SER A 4 -12.21 -8.25 -7.04
CA SER A 4 -12.26 -9.59 -7.60
C SER A 4 -12.51 -10.63 -6.51
N GLU A 5 -12.87 -11.85 -6.90
CA GLU A 5 -13.05 -12.96 -5.96
C GLU A 5 -11.77 -13.26 -5.17
N THR A 6 -10.60 -13.24 -5.82
CA THR A 6 -9.31 -13.48 -5.17
C THR A 6 -8.91 -12.37 -4.21
N GLU A 7 -9.21 -11.11 -4.54
CA GLU A 7 -9.03 -9.95 -3.65
C GLU A 7 -9.92 -10.06 -2.42
N LEU A 8 -11.19 -10.44 -2.61
CA LEU A 8 -12.12 -10.63 -1.52
C LEU A 8 -11.73 -11.80 -0.62
N MET A 9 -11.29 -12.94 -1.19
CA MET A 9 -10.75 -14.07 -0.43
C MET A 9 -9.54 -13.68 0.41
N LEU A 10 -8.62 -12.87 -0.14
CA LEU A 10 -7.49 -12.36 0.62
C LEU A 10 -7.96 -11.52 1.80
N ALA A 11 -8.91 -10.60 1.57
CA ALA A 11 -9.43 -9.74 2.61
C ALA A 11 -10.17 -10.53 3.71
N THR A 12 -11.06 -11.46 3.36
CA THR A 12 -11.84 -12.24 4.33
C THR A 12 -10.99 -13.25 5.10
N SER A 13 -9.81 -13.62 4.60
CA SER A 13 -8.83 -14.44 5.34
C SER A 13 -8.16 -13.71 6.53
N ARG A 14 -8.35 -12.39 6.65
CA ARG A 14 -7.75 -11.60 7.74
C ARG A 14 -8.47 -11.82 9.08
N PRO A 15 -7.75 -11.75 10.21
CA PRO A 15 -8.33 -12.02 11.52
C PRO A 15 -9.24 -10.88 11.98
N GLY A 16 -10.55 -11.11 11.90
CA GLY A 16 -11.59 -10.21 12.42
C GLY A 16 -11.96 -9.07 11.48
N LEU A 17 -13.18 -8.55 11.65
CA LEU A 17 -13.81 -7.62 10.71
C LEU A 17 -13.00 -6.34 10.45
N HIS A 18 -12.43 -5.74 11.50
CA HIS A 18 -11.57 -4.55 11.38
C HIS A 18 -10.36 -4.79 10.45
N ALA A 19 -9.70 -5.95 10.54
CA ALA A 19 -8.56 -6.29 9.69
C ALA A 19 -8.99 -6.61 8.26
N GLN A 20 -10.16 -7.23 8.07
CA GLN A 20 -10.73 -7.51 6.76
C GLN A 20 -11.09 -6.21 6.03
N VAL A 21 -11.82 -5.30 6.69
CA VAL A 21 -12.15 -3.97 6.15
C VAL A 21 -10.88 -3.17 5.85
N TYR A 22 -9.90 -3.19 6.75
CA TYR A 22 -8.60 -2.55 6.50
C TYR A 22 -7.94 -3.09 5.22
N CYS A 23 -7.97 -4.42 5.03
CA CYS A 23 -7.41 -5.05 3.84
C CYS A 23 -8.13 -4.63 2.55
N ILE A 24 -9.46 -4.56 2.56
CA ILE A 24 -10.24 -4.08 1.42
C ILE A 24 -9.86 -2.63 1.06
N LEU A 25 -9.73 -1.75 2.05
CA LEU A 25 -9.31 -0.37 1.84
C LEU A 25 -7.88 -0.29 1.26
N GLN A 26 -6.94 -1.07 1.81
CA GLN A 26 -5.56 -1.11 1.28
C GLN A 26 -5.51 -1.61 -0.17
N ILE A 27 -6.28 -2.63 -0.52
CA ILE A 27 -6.39 -3.11 -1.92
C ILE A 27 -6.89 -1.97 -2.81
N GLY A 28 -7.94 -1.26 -2.37
CA GLY A 28 -8.52 -0.17 -3.15
C GLY A 28 -7.56 1.01 -3.33
N TYR A 29 -6.97 1.50 -2.25
CA TYR A 29 -6.00 2.59 -2.31
C TYR A 29 -4.77 2.23 -3.13
N PHE A 30 -4.27 1.00 -2.98
CA PHE A 30 -3.12 0.54 -3.75
C PHE A 30 -3.45 0.46 -5.24
N LYS A 31 -4.63 -0.01 -5.64
CA LYS A 31 -5.05 -0.02 -7.06
C LYS A 31 -5.19 1.39 -7.64
N ALA A 32 -5.61 2.37 -6.82
CA ALA A 32 -5.82 3.74 -7.27
C ALA A 32 -4.53 4.56 -7.36
N SER A 33 -3.59 4.35 -6.43
CA SER A 33 -2.43 5.24 -6.24
C SER A 33 -1.08 4.53 -6.26
N MET A 34 -1.06 3.19 -6.32
CA MET A 34 0.13 2.35 -6.13
C MET A 34 0.85 2.63 -4.81
N HIS A 35 0.09 3.06 -3.78
CA HIS A 35 0.60 3.38 -2.46
C HIS A 35 -0.18 2.65 -1.38
N PHE A 36 0.52 2.25 -0.32
CA PHE A 36 -0.10 1.73 0.89
C PHE A 36 -0.16 2.81 1.95
N PHE A 37 -1.27 2.92 2.65
CA PHE A 37 -1.51 3.99 3.59
C PHE A 37 -1.50 3.50 5.02
N ARG A 38 -1.11 4.38 5.93
CA ARG A 38 -1.35 4.20 7.35
C ARG A 38 -2.28 5.33 7.79
N PHE A 39 -3.42 4.95 8.34
CA PHE A 39 -4.49 5.87 8.69
C PHE A 39 -5.17 5.44 9.98
N ASP A 40 -5.76 6.41 10.66
CA ASP A 40 -6.72 6.20 11.73
C ASP A 40 -8.13 6.05 11.16
N TRP A 41 -9.00 5.31 11.87
CA TRP A 41 -10.36 5.06 11.39
C TRP A 41 -11.18 6.34 11.15
N SER A 42 -10.89 7.41 11.89
CA SER A 42 -11.54 8.72 11.73
C SER A 42 -11.23 9.39 10.40
N GLU A 43 -10.10 9.07 9.77
CA GLU A 43 -9.69 9.67 8.49
C GLU A 43 -10.40 9.01 7.30
N VAL A 44 -10.97 7.81 7.49
CA VAL A 44 -11.52 6.96 6.43
C VAL A 44 -12.96 6.52 6.71
N GLU A 45 -13.72 7.30 7.48
CA GLU A 45 -15.08 6.91 7.88
C GLU A 45 -16.02 6.65 6.71
N ASP A 46 -15.98 7.51 5.68
CA ASP A 46 -16.83 7.37 4.49
C ASP A 46 -16.45 6.13 3.68
N ASP A 47 -15.15 5.91 3.46
CA ASP A 47 -14.65 4.74 2.74
C ASP A 47 -14.94 3.45 3.51
N ARG A 48 -14.77 3.46 4.83
CA ARG A 48 -15.15 2.35 5.72
C ARG A 48 -16.64 2.06 5.63
N ALA A 49 -17.49 3.09 5.72
CA ALA A 49 -18.95 2.94 5.63
C ALA A 49 -19.37 2.34 4.29
N PHE A 50 -18.75 2.79 3.20
CA PHE A 50 -18.94 2.21 1.87
C PHE A 50 -18.58 0.71 1.85
N VAL A 51 -17.39 0.34 2.35
CA VAL A 51 -16.95 -1.07 2.41
C VAL A 51 -17.92 -1.92 3.24
N SER A 52 -18.32 -1.45 4.42
CA SER A 52 -19.28 -2.14 5.28
C SER A 52 -20.61 -2.38 4.57
N SER A 53 -21.19 -1.35 3.94
CA SER A 53 -22.46 -1.48 3.21
C SER A 53 -22.40 -2.44 2.01
N ARG A 54 -21.20 -2.61 1.43
CA ARG A 54 -21.00 -3.37 0.20
C ARG A 54 -20.69 -4.84 0.46
N TYR A 55 -19.88 -5.12 1.49
CA TYR A 55 -19.27 -6.43 1.71
C TYR A 55 -19.66 -7.08 3.04
N PHE A 56 -20.14 -6.30 4.02
CA PHE A 56 -20.41 -6.76 5.39
C PHE A 56 -21.79 -6.29 5.86
N ILE A 57 -22.82 -6.72 5.13
CA ILE A 57 -24.20 -6.26 5.35
C ILE A 57 -24.72 -6.84 6.67
N GLY A 58 -25.05 -5.97 7.62
CA GLY A 58 -25.61 -6.36 8.92
C GLY A 58 -24.55 -6.63 10.00
N ASP A 59 -23.26 -6.60 9.66
CA ASP A 59 -22.20 -6.76 10.64
C ASP A 59 -21.94 -5.46 11.42
N ILE A 60 -21.73 -5.60 12.73
CA ILE A 60 -21.37 -4.47 13.60
C ILE A 60 -19.87 -4.26 13.54
N PHE A 61 -19.46 -3.13 12.98
CA PHE A 61 -18.05 -2.75 12.90
C PHE A 61 -17.55 -2.15 14.21
N GLU A 62 -16.54 -2.79 14.81
CA GLU A 62 -15.81 -2.26 15.96
C GLU A 62 -14.45 -1.68 15.51
N ARG A 63 -14.19 -0.41 15.84
CA ARG A 63 -12.92 0.26 15.53
C ARG A 63 -11.80 -0.29 16.41
N LYS A 64 -10.94 -1.13 15.84
CA LYS A 64 -9.72 -1.64 16.50
C LYS A 64 -8.48 -1.22 15.73
N SER A 65 -7.43 -0.85 16.46
CA SER A 65 -6.14 -0.51 15.85
C SER A 65 -5.54 -1.69 15.11
N ILE A 66 -4.97 -1.45 13.93
CA ILE A 66 -4.23 -2.47 13.18
C ILE A 66 -2.80 -2.56 13.71
N THR A 67 -2.35 -3.77 14.02
CA THR A 67 -0.98 -3.99 14.50
C THR A 67 0.03 -3.77 13.37
N ASN A 68 1.28 -3.44 13.73
CA ASN A 68 2.37 -3.34 12.75
C ASN A 68 2.54 -4.63 11.95
N HIS A 69 2.47 -5.78 12.65
CA HIS A 69 2.58 -7.08 12.01
C HIS A 69 1.50 -7.28 10.93
N GLU A 70 0.24 -6.99 11.26
CA GLU A 70 -0.87 -7.16 10.32
C GLU A 70 -0.76 -6.20 9.14
N HIS A 71 -0.43 -4.92 9.40
CA HIS A 71 -0.20 -3.92 8.36
C HIS A 71 0.83 -4.39 7.31
N TYR A 72 2.03 -4.79 7.75
CA TYR A 72 3.06 -5.27 6.82
C TYR A 72 2.73 -6.62 6.17
N THR A 73 2.03 -7.50 6.89
CA THR A 73 1.54 -8.77 6.33
C THR A 73 0.58 -8.50 5.16
N GLN A 74 -0.38 -7.58 5.33
CA GLN A 74 -1.31 -7.22 4.27
C GLN A 74 -0.60 -6.62 3.06
N HIS A 75 0.35 -5.71 3.26
CA HIS A 75 1.08 -5.10 2.14
C HIS A 75 1.81 -6.14 1.29
N GLY A 76 2.51 -7.08 1.94
CA GLY A 76 3.20 -8.16 1.24
C GLY A 76 2.24 -9.03 0.43
N ARG A 77 1.10 -9.41 1.03
CA ARG A 77 0.09 -10.24 0.35
C ARG A 77 -0.62 -9.52 -0.79
N ILE A 78 -0.93 -8.23 -0.63
CA ILE A 78 -1.55 -7.42 -1.68
C ILE A 78 -0.57 -7.24 -2.85
N ALA A 79 0.70 -6.94 -2.56
CA ALA A 79 1.72 -6.82 -3.58
C ALA A 79 1.91 -8.14 -4.35
N GLU A 80 1.97 -9.27 -3.64
CA GLU A 80 2.03 -10.61 -4.24
C GLU A 80 0.80 -10.88 -5.14
N LEU A 81 -0.41 -10.63 -4.63
CA LEU A 81 -1.67 -10.86 -5.35
C LEU A 81 -1.74 -10.04 -6.64
N LEU A 82 -1.33 -8.76 -6.57
CA LEU A 82 -1.35 -7.84 -7.71
C LEU A 82 -0.09 -7.93 -8.57
N ARG A 83 0.79 -8.91 -8.30
CA ARG A 83 2.09 -9.10 -8.97
C ARG A 83 2.95 -7.83 -8.98
N TYR A 84 2.80 -7.00 -7.96
CA TYR A 84 3.60 -5.82 -7.76
C TYR A 84 4.88 -6.18 -7.02
N ARG A 85 6.02 -5.74 -7.57
CA ARG A 85 7.31 -5.94 -6.93
C ARG A 85 7.60 -4.76 -6.01
N LEU A 86 7.60 -5.02 -4.70
CA LEU A 86 8.02 -4.02 -3.71
C LEU A 86 9.48 -3.60 -3.96
N TRP A 87 9.77 -2.34 -3.64
CA TRP A 87 11.13 -1.81 -3.71
C TRP A 87 12.06 -2.59 -2.77
N THR A 88 13.26 -2.90 -3.24
CA THR A 88 14.33 -3.48 -2.45
C THR A 88 15.65 -2.79 -2.78
N SER A 89 16.59 -2.83 -1.84
CA SER A 89 17.93 -2.24 -2.03
C SER A 89 18.70 -2.82 -3.21
N TYR A 90 18.30 -4.00 -3.71
CA TYR A 90 18.83 -4.61 -4.93
C TYR A 90 18.77 -3.68 -6.15
N PHE A 91 17.78 -2.77 -6.21
CA PHE A 91 17.61 -1.86 -7.34
C PHE A 91 18.44 -0.57 -7.23
N LEU A 92 19.03 -0.27 -6.07
CA LEU A 92 19.83 0.96 -5.87
C LEU A 92 20.89 1.14 -6.95
N PRO A 93 21.71 0.12 -7.31
CA PRO A 93 22.75 0.31 -8.32
C PRO A 93 22.20 0.66 -9.71
N GLN A 94 20.98 0.25 -10.03
CA GLN A 94 20.34 0.60 -11.30
C GLN A 94 19.81 2.04 -11.28
N ILE A 95 19.19 2.42 -10.16
CA ILE A 95 18.68 3.79 -9.95
C ILE A 95 19.83 4.80 -9.90
N VAL A 96 20.91 4.49 -9.20
CA VAL A 96 22.11 5.36 -9.12
C VAL A 96 22.70 5.56 -10.52
N ARG A 97 22.89 4.48 -11.30
CA ARG A 97 23.39 4.59 -12.68
C ARG A 97 22.47 5.41 -13.58
N GLN A 98 21.15 5.26 -13.45
CA GLN A 98 20.20 6.10 -14.19
C GLN A 98 20.28 7.56 -13.76
N ALA A 99 20.35 7.84 -12.46
CA ALA A 99 20.48 9.19 -11.95
C ALA A 99 21.78 9.85 -12.45
N GLU A 100 22.92 9.15 -12.40
CA GLU A 100 24.20 9.63 -12.94
C GLU A 100 24.11 9.93 -14.44
N SER A 101 23.46 9.05 -15.22
CA SER A 101 23.27 9.26 -16.66
C SER A 101 22.39 10.47 -16.99
N ILE A 102 21.34 10.71 -16.20
CA ILE A 102 20.48 11.89 -16.32
C ILE A 102 21.27 13.16 -15.97
N VAL A 103 22.11 13.09 -14.92
CA VAL A 103 22.88 14.25 -14.46
C VAL A 103 23.97 14.66 -15.44
N LEU A 104 24.57 13.70 -16.13
CA LEU A 104 25.51 13.95 -17.21
C LEU A 104 24.86 14.52 -18.48
N ARG A 105 23.52 14.52 -18.56
CA ARG A 105 22.76 15.05 -19.70
C ARG A 105 22.08 16.39 -19.43
N ASP A 106 21.92 16.78 -18.17
CA ASP A 106 21.29 18.04 -17.75
C ASP A 106 22.24 18.89 -16.89
N ASP A 107 22.62 20.08 -17.37
CA ASP A 107 23.48 21.05 -16.64
C ASP A 107 22.89 21.50 -15.28
N PHE A 108 21.61 21.20 -15.01
CA PHE A 108 20.89 21.56 -13.78
C PHE A 108 20.77 20.44 -12.73
N ALA A 109 21.33 19.25 -12.98
CA ALA A 109 21.02 18.05 -12.21
C ALA A 109 21.98 17.75 -11.03
N GLY A 110 22.91 18.64 -10.69
CA GLY A 110 23.85 18.44 -9.58
C GLY A 110 23.24 18.44 -8.16
N PHE A 111 21.94 18.72 -8.02
CA PHE A 111 21.26 18.83 -6.72
C PHE A 111 20.68 17.50 -6.22
N CYS A 112 20.13 16.64 -7.11
CA CYS A 112 19.47 15.40 -6.71
C CYS A 112 20.45 14.30 -6.27
N VAL A 113 21.63 14.20 -6.90
CA VAL A 113 22.63 13.15 -6.62
C VAL A 113 23.15 13.20 -5.18
N ARG A 114 23.40 14.41 -4.66
CA ARG A 114 23.95 14.60 -3.31
C ARG A 114 23.01 14.13 -2.19
N ARG A 115 21.71 14.03 -2.46
CA ARG A 115 20.71 13.64 -1.45
C ARG A 115 20.44 12.14 -1.45
N VAL A 116 20.46 11.49 -2.61
CA VAL A 116 20.32 10.02 -2.73
C VAL A 116 21.54 9.31 -2.13
N ALA A 117 22.75 9.83 -2.33
CA ALA A 117 23.98 9.25 -1.76
C ALA A 117 24.11 9.38 -0.24
N ARG A 118 23.34 10.27 0.42
CA ARG A 118 23.35 10.44 1.88
C ARG A 118 22.29 9.60 2.61
N MET A 119 21.41 8.94 1.88
CA MET A 119 20.31 8.11 2.44
C MET A 119 20.54 6.61 2.23
N ALA A 120 21.67 6.22 1.61
CA ALA A 120 22.20 4.86 1.57
C ALA A 120 23.21 4.67 2.72
#